data_AF-A0A957QRH0-F1
#
_entry.id   AF-A0A957QRH0-F1
#
_cell.length_a   1.000
_cell.length_b   1.000
_cell.length_c   1.000
_cell.angle_alpha   90.00
_cell.angle_beta   90.00
_cell.angle_gamma   90.00
#
_symmetry.space_group_name_H-M   'P 1'
#
loop_
_entity.id
_entity.type
_entity.pdbx_description
1 polymer ?
#
loop_
_entity_poly.entity_id
_entity_poly.type
_entity_poly.pdbx_seq_one_letter_code
_entity_poly.pdbx_strand_id
1 'polypeptide(L)'
;SQPYIIGYRGGRYDLLWGGRPVADSIQELVVADVDGDGLQELAVIEVLADGSGQHLTIWRWSGWAFTLRWRSEPGCYQDLRFAGGGEPPLSVSRSCAEQGATAGIPAK
;
A
#
# COMPACT_ATOMS: atom_id res chain seq x y z
N SER A 1 12.11 8.79 -5.34
CA SER A 1 12.39 7.81 -6.42
C SER A 1 11.58 8.18 -7.67
N GLN A 2 11.88 7.61 -8.85
CA GLN A 2 11.06 7.74 -10.08
C GLN A 2 10.66 6.34 -10.56
N PRO A 3 9.62 5.74 -9.97
CA PRO A 3 9.27 4.38 -10.31
C PRO A 3 8.46 4.33 -11.61
N TYR A 4 8.56 3.17 -12.27
CA TYR A 4 7.76 2.83 -13.43
C TYR A 4 7.11 1.48 -13.16
N ILE A 5 5.81 1.36 -13.44
CA ILE A 5 5.11 0.07 -13.38
C ILE A 5 4.79 -0.34 -14.82
N ILE A 6 5.28 -1.51 -15.22
CA ILE A 6 5.04 -2.10 -16.53
C ILE A 6 4.20 -3.37 -16.34
N GLY A 7 3.07 -3.44 -17.03
CA GLY A 7 2.17 -4.60 -17.00
C GLY A 7 2.31 -5.44 -18.26
N TYR A 8 2.15 -6.75 -18.15
CA TYR A 8 2.04 -7.66 -19.30
C TYR A 8 0.60 -8.13 -19.47
N ARG A 9 -0.03 -7.83 -20.61
CA ARG A 9 -1.40 -8.26 -20.94
C ARG A 9 -1.47 -8.70 -22.39
N GLY A 10 -1.92 -9.95 -22.61
CA GLY A 10 -2.20 -10.46 -23.95
C GLY A 10 -1.02 -10.42 -24.93
N GLY A 11 0.21 -10.70 -24.47
CA GLY A 11 1.40 -10.67 -25.34
C GLY A 11 2.10 -9.33 -25.46
N ARG A 12 1.62 -8.29 -24.75
CA ARG A 12 2.18 -6.94 -24.83
C ARG A 12 2.56 -6.41 -23.45
N TYR A 13 3.63 -5.61 -23.42
CA TYR A 13 4.02 -4.83 -22.26
C TYR A 13 3.52 -3.39 -22.43
N ASP A 14 2.78 -2.91 -21.44
CA ASP A 14 2.26 -1.54 -21.40
C ASP A 14 2.78 -0.82 -20.16
N LEU A 15 3.13 0.46 -20.32
CA LEU A 15 3.44 1.33 -19.18
C LEU A 15 2.15 1.65 -18.44
N LEU A 16 1.97 1.08 -17.25
CA LEU A 16 0.82 1.35 -16.38
C LEU A 16 1.02 2.62 -15.56
N TRP A 17 2.27 2.96 -15.26
CA TRP A 17 2.60 4.20 -14.59
C TRP A 17 3.99 4.70 -14.99
N GLY A 18 4.01 5.89 -15.56
CA GLY A 18 5.21 6.59 -16.02
C GLY A 18 5.51 7.84 -15.20
N GLY A 19 6.38 7.69 -14.21
CA GLY A 19 7.32 8.71 -13.70
C GLY A 19 6.85 10.16 -13.57
N ARG A 20 6.14 10.49 -12.48
CA ARG A 20 6.48 11.71 -11.73
C ARG A 20 7.17 11.27 -10.43
N PRO A 21 8.12 12.05 -9.89
CA PRO A 21 8.66 11.77 -8.56
C PRO A 21 7.49 11.60 -7.59
N VAL A 22 7.42 10.45 -6.93
CA VAL A 22 6.52 10.30 -5.79
C VAL A 22 7.00 11.24 -4.69
N ALA A 23 6.06 11.86 -3.99
CA ALA A 23 6.37 12.72 -2.85
C ALA A 23 7.12 11.92 -1.76
N ASP A 24 6.69 10.67 -1.55
CA ASP A 24 7.22 9.73 -0.58
C ASP A 24 7.85 8.52 -1.28
N SER A 25 8.91 7.94 -0.70
CA SER A 25 9.64 6.85 -1.37
C SER A 25 8.92 5.51 -1.22
N ILE A 26 8.77 4.75 -2.30
CA ILE A 26 8.23 3.38 -2.24
C ILE A 26 9.25 2.43 -1.60
N GLN A 27 8.86 1.75 -0.52
CA GLN A 27 9.66 0.76 0.20
C GLN A 27 9.30 -0.68 -0.19
N GLU A 28 8.01 -1.00 -0.17
CA GLU A 28 7.46 -2.30 -0.52
C GLU A 28 6.16 -2.12 -1.31
N LEU A 29 5.84 -3.06 -2.19
CA LEU A 29 4.58 -3.05 -2.94
C LEU A 29 4.05 -4.46 -3.18
N VAL A 30 2.73 -4.55 -3.27
CA VAL A 30 1.98 -5.75 -3.68
C VAL A 30 0.90 -5.32 -4.67
N VAL A 31 0.70 -6.12 -5.72
CA VAL A 31 -0.43 -5.97 -6.65
C VAL A 31 -1.37 -7.14 -6.42
N ALA A 32 -2.60 -6.84 -5.99
CA ALA A 32 -3.60 -7.86 -5.66
C ALA A 32 -5.02 -7.26 -5.74
N ASP A 33 -6.02 -8.12 -5.88
CA ASP A 33 -7.43 -7.76 -5.67
C ASP A 33 -7.69 -7.68 -4.15
N VAL A 34 -7.72 -6.46 -3.62
CA VAL A 34 -7.79 -6.23 -2.16
C VAL A 34 -9.21 -5.91 -1.69
N ASP A 35 -10.13 -5.62 -2.60
CA ASP A 35 -11.54 -5.35 -2.27
C ASP A 35 -12.51 -6.43 -2.78
N GLY A 36 -12.00 -7.43 -3.52
CA GLY A 36 -12.74 -8.62 -3.95
C GLY A 36 -13.62 -8.37 -5.18
N ASP A 37 -13.41 -7.28 -5.92
CA ASP A 37 -14.22 -6.93 -7.08
C ASP A 37 -13.67 -7.47 -8.42
N GLY A 38 -12.60 -8.25 -8.37
CA GLY A 38 -11.98 -8.91 -9.52
C GLY A 38 -10.98 -8.03 -10.27
N LEU A 39 -10.77 -6.78 -9.84
CA LEU A 39 -9.72 -5.90 -10.36
C LEU A 39 -8.52 -5.89 -9.40
N GLN A 40 -7.38 -5.44 -9.90
CA GLN A 40 -6.14 -5.42 -9.11
C GLN A 40 -5.85 -4.00 -8.62
N GLU A 41 -5.59 -3.88 -7.32
CA GLU A 41 -5.09 -2.68 -6.67
C GLU A 41 -3.58 -2.79 -6.40
N LEU A 42 -2.98 -1.63 -6.14
CA LEU A 42 -1.60 -1.50 -5.72
C LEU A 42 -1.57 -1.11 -4.23
N ALA A 43 -1.09 -2.02 -3.39
CA ALA A 43 -0.79 -1.76 -1.99
C ALA A 43 0.69 -1.36 -1.86
N VAL A 44 0.98 -0.26 -1.16
CA VAL A 44 2.32 0.32 -1.09
C VAL A 44 2.66 0.71 0.34
N ILE A 45 3.86 0.36 0.80
CA ILE A 45 4.49 1.03 1.95
C ILE A 45 5.31 2.21 1.41
N GLU A 46 4.89 3.41 1.75
CA GLU A 46 5.54 4.68 1.41
C GLU A 46 6.34 5.19 2.62
N VAL A 47 7.61 5.55 2.45
CA VAL A 47 8.43 6.23 3.48
C VAL A 47 8.26 7.73 3.32
N LEU A 48 7.76 8.37 4.37
CA LEU A 48 7.55 9.81 4.39
C LEU A 48 8.87 10.55 4.24
N ALA A 49 8.91 11.53 3.34
CA ALA A 49 10.14 12.26 3.02
C ALA A 49 10.73 13.03 4.23
N ASP A 50 9.90 13.38 5.21
CA ASP A 50 10.31 14.04 6.45
C ASP A 50 10.85 13.07 7.52
N GLY A 51 10.86 11.77 7.23
CA GLY A 51 11.31 10.72 8.15
C GLY A 51 10.38 10.44 9.32
N SER A 52 9.17 11.00 9.33
CA SER A 52 8.19 10.81 10.42
C SER A 52 7.59 9.40 10.48
N GLY A 53 7.82 8.57 9.47
CA GLY A 53 7.42 7.18 9.44
C GLY A 53 7.06 6.72 8.03
N GLN A 54 6.10 5.82 7.97
CA GLN A 54 5.62 5.21 6.75
C GLN A 54 4.09 5.22 6.69
N HIS A 55 3.53 5.29 5.49
CA HIS A 55 2.13 4.99 5.24
C HIS A 55 1.97 3.65 4.54
N LEU A 56 0.95 2.89 4.93
CA LEU A 56 0.36 1.89 4.04
C LEU A 56 -0.73 2.58 3.21
N THR A 57 -0.63 2.50 1.89
CA THR A 57 -1.59 3.09 0.96
C THR A 57 -2.13 2.06 -0.02
N ILE A 58 -3.40 2.23 -0.40
CA ILE A 58 -4.07 1.43 -1.43
C ILE A 58 -4.43 2.33 -2.60
N TRP A 59 -3.97 1.97 -3.79
CA TRP A 59 -4.19 2.72 -5.02
C TRP A 59 -4.93 1.87 -6.04
N ARG A 60 -5.87 2.49 -6.76
CA ARG A 60 -6.62 1.84 -7.82
C ARG A 60 -6.29 2.44 -9.18
N TRP A 61 -6.07 1.57 -10.18
CA TRP A 61 -5.96 2.00 -11.57
C TRP A 61 -7.33 2.33 -12.15
N SER A 62 -7.49 3.52 -12.71
CA SER A 62 -8.73 4.00 -13.33
C SER A 62 -8.80 3.81 -14.86
N GLY A 63 -7.73 3.31 -15.49
CA GLY A 63 -7.59 3.32 -16.95
C GLY A 63 -6.64 4.40 -17.47
N TRP A 64 -6.34 5.43 -16.66
CA TRP A 64 -5.42 6.52 -17.01
C TRP A 64 -4.44 6.89 -15.88
N ALA A 65 -4.87 6.83 -14.62
CA ALA A 65 -4.00 7.06 -13.46
C ALA A 65 -4.37 6.17 -12.27
N PHE A 66 -3.45 6.14 -11.31
CA PHE A 66 -3.70 5.61 -9.98
C PHE A 66 -4.41 6.66 -9.11
N THR A 67 -5.48 6.25 -8.46
CA THR A 67 -6.23 7.05 -7.48
C THR A 67 -6.06 6.45 -6.10
N LEU A 68 -5.69 7.26 -5.11
CA LEU A 68 -5.60 6.84 -3.72
C LEU A 68 -7.01 6.48 -3.20
N ARG A 69 -7.17 5.25 -2.70
CA ARG A 69 -8.43 4.74 -2.14
C ARG A 69 -8.43 4.75 -0.63
N TRP A 70 -7.27 4.47 -0.03
CA TRP A 70 -7.11 4.42 1.42
C TRP A 70 -5.67 4.68 1.81
N ARG A 71 -5.48 5.26 3.00
CA ARG A 71 -4.18 5.53 3.62
C ARG A 71 -4.29 5.30 5.13
N SER A 72 -3.28 4.65 5.71
CA SER A 72 -3.15 4.48 7.16
C SER A 72 -2.69 5.76 7.85
N GLU A 73 -2.79 5.80 9.18
CA GLU A 73 -1.94 6.70 9.97
C GLU A 73 -0.44 6.39 9.76
N PRO A 74 0.48 7.34 10.00
CA PRO A 74 1.91 7.08 9.97
C PRO A 74 2.32 5.96 10.95
N GLY A 75 3.27 5.12 10.52
CA GLY A 75 3.76 4.00 11.31
C GLY A 75 5.08 3.44 10.79
N CYS A 76 5.31 2.17 11.09
CA CYS A 76 6.56 1.43 10.86
C CYS A 76 6.19 0.07 10.25
N TYR A 77 5.58 0.13 9.09
CA TYR A 77 5.10 -1.02 8.35
C TYR A 77 6.25 -1.73 7.64
N GLN A 78 6.22 -3.06 7.64
CA GLN A 78 7.14 -3.89 6.85
C GLN A 78 6.45 -5.23 6.55
N ASP A 79 7.09 -6.07 5.72
CA ASP A 79 6.57 -7.39 5.35
C ASP A 79 5.15 -7.35 4.74
N LEU A 80 4.89 -6.39 3.83
CA LEU A 80 3.63 -6.30 3.11
C LEU A 80 3.44 -7.51 2.19
N ARG A 81 2.34 -8.25 2.40
CA ARG A 81 2.02 -9.47 1.65
C ARG A 81 0.54 -9.55 1.34
N PHE A 82 0.20 -10.12 0.19
CA PHE A 82 -1.16 -10.58 -0.08
C PHE A 82 -1.37 -11.94 0.61
N ALA A 83 -2.39 -12.04 1.47
CA ALA A 83 -2.72 -13.26 2.19
C ALA A 83 -3.79 -14.10 1.48
N GLY A 84 -4.59 -13.48 0.58
CA GLY A 84 -5.62 -14.13 -0.23
C GLY A 84 -6.86 -14.57 0.54
N GLY A 85 -8.05 -14.48 -0.09
CA GLY A 85 -9.28 -15.17 0.28
C GLY A 85 -9.91 -14.92 1.66
N GLY A 86 -9.28 -14.14 2.54
CA GLY A 86 -9.79 -13.75 3.85
C GLY A 86 -9.85 -12.23 4.02
N GLU A 87 -10.60 -11.77 5.03
CA GLU A 87 -10.70 -10.36 5.41
C GLU A 87 -9.90 -10.11 6.70
N PRO A 88 -8.85 -9.25 6.70
CA PRO A 88 -8.36 -8.46 5.58
C PRO A 88 -7.47 -9.28 4.61
N PRO A 89 -7.46 -8.95 3.30
CA PRO A 89 -6.71 -9.69 2.28
C PRO A 89 -5.21 -9.36 2.24
N LEU A 90 -4.77 -8.37 3.02
CA LEU A 90 -3.37 -7.98 3.17
C LEU A 90 -2.86 -8.31 4.57
N SER A 91 -1.64 -8.81 4.64
CA SER A 91 -0.87 -8.97 5.87
C SER A 91 0.28 -7.97 5.87
N VAL A 92 0.49 -7.30 7.01
CA VAL A 92 1.57 -6.34 7.21
C VAL A 92 2.06 -6.46 8.65
N SER A 93 3.38 -6.48 8.86
CA SER A 93 3.98 -6.45 10.19
C SER A 93 4.39 -5.02 10.57
N ARG A 94 4.60 -4.77 11.86
CA ARG A 94 5.09 -3.47 12.36
C ARG A 94 6.38 -3.67 13.14
N SER A 95 7.36 -2.81 12.91
CA SER A 95 8.69 -2.87 13.56
C SER A 95 8.94 -1.84 14.65
N CYS A 96 7.98 -0.94 14.92
CA CYS A 96 8.06 -0.09 16.09
C CYS A 96 8.03 -0.97 17.33
N ALA A 97 8.82 -0.62 18.35
CA ALA A 97 8.47 -1.03 19.70
C ALA A 97 7.02 -0.61 19.94
N GLU A 98 6.13 -1.56 20.25
CA GLU A 98 4.78 -1.24 20.72
C GLU A 98 4.94 -0.28 21.90
N GLN A 99 4.72 1.02 21.66
CA GLN A 99 4.49 1.93 22.76
C GLN A 99 3.11 1.59 23.27
N GLY A 100 3.06 0.89 24.40
CA GLY A 100 1.85 0.36 25.01
C GLY A 100 0.74 1.39 25.04
N ALA A 101 -0.33 1.11 24.31
CA ALA A 101 -1.62 1.75 24.51
C ALA A 101 -2.54 0.70 25.15
N THR A 102 -2.45 0.58 26.48
CA THR A 102 -3.59 0.06 27.26
C THR A 102 -4.69 1.12 27.18
N ALA A 103 -5.47 1.09 26.10
CA ALA A 103 -6.73 1.83 26.07
C ALA A 103 -7.69 1.10 27.02
N GLY A 104 -7.76 1.60 28.26
CA GLY A 104 -8.74 1.14 29.24
C GLY A 104 -10.15 1.30 28.68
N ILE A 105 -10.93 0.23 28.78
CA ILE A 105 -12.37 0.25 28.57
C ILE A 105 -12.97 1.21 29.61
N PRO A 106 -13.69 2.29 29.24
CA PRO A 106 -14.46 3.03 30.21
C PRO A 106 -15.64 2.17 30.67
N ALA A 107 -15.65 1.83 31.95
CA ALA A 107 -16.80 1.21 32.60
C ALA A 107 -17.94 2.23 32.74
N LYS A 108 -19.17 1.76 32.51
CA LYS A 108 -20.33 2.18 33.28
C LYS A 108 -20.91 0.96 33.96
#